data_AF-Q9X290-F1
#
_entry.id   AF-Q9X290-F1
#
_cell.length_a   1.000
_cell.length_b   1.000
_cell.length_c   1.000
_cell.angle_alpha   90.00
_cell.angle_beta   90.00
_cell.angle_gamma   90.00
#
_symmetry.space_group_name_H-M   'P 1'
#
loop_
_entity.id
_entity.type
_entity.pdbx_description
1 polymer ?
#
loop_
_entity_poly.entity_id
_entity_poly.type
_entity_poly.pdbx_seq_one_letter_code
_entity_poly.pdbx_strand_id
1 'polypeptide(L)' 'MNFEEMMKELEEIVNRLENEDLPLEESIKLFERGVELYRKCKEILQQNRLKIIDVMKELEGEIDASGRDQENELR' A
#
# COMPACT_ATOMS: atom_id res chain seq x y z
N MET A 1 10.15 9.65 -4.66
CA MET A 1 10.36 8.43 -3.88
C MET A 1 9.19 7.50 -4.11
N ASN A 2 9.42 6.30 -4.62
CA ASN A 2 8.39 5.26 -4.80
C ASN A 2 8.16 4.49 -3.49
N PHE A 3 7.20 3.57 -3.49
CA PHE A 3 6.81 2.80 -2.29
C PHE A 3 7.99 1.97 -1.74
N GLU A 4 8.72 1.29 -2.62
CA GLU A 4 9.85 0.43 -2.28
C GLU A 4 10.98 1.22 -1.62
N GLU A 5 11.29 2.41 -2.14
CA GLU A 5 12.25 3.34 -1.54
C GLU A 5 11.78 3.83 -0.17
N MET A 6 10.49 4.13 0.01
CA MET A 6 9.95 4.54 1.33
C MET A 6 10.05 3.41 2.35
N MET A 7 9.74 2.18 1.93
CA MET A 7 9.82 1.00 2.80
C MET A 7 11.27 0.72 3.20
N LYS A 8 12.20 0.80 2.26
CA LYS A 8 13.63 0.65 2.54
C LYS A 8 14.14 1.70 3.52
N GLU A 9 13.78 2.97 3.32
CA GLU A 9 14.17 4.04 4.25
C GLU A 9 13.56 3.81 5.64
N LEU A 10 12.30 3.34 5.71
CA LEU A 10 11.65 3.01 6.97
C LEU A 10 12.36 1.86 7.71
N GLU A 11 12.75 0.81 6.99
CA GLU A 11 13.55 -0.30 7.54
C GLU A 11 14.90 0.19 8.08
N GLU A 12 15.59 1.06 7.33
CA GLU A 12 16.84 1.68 7.77
C GLU A 12 16.66 2.53 9.04
N ILE A 13 15.56 3.28 9.13
CA ILE A 13 15.21 4.06 10.33
C ILE A 13 14.97 3.13 11.53
N VAL A 14 14.22 2.05 11.35
CA VAL A 14 13.97 1.07 12.42
C VAL A 14 15.29 0.48 12.91
N ASN A 15 16.14 0.02 12.00
CA ASN A 15 17.46 -0.52 12.35
C ASN A 15 18.33 0.51 13.10
N ARG A 16 18.24 1.80 12.75
CA ARG A 16 18.98 2.86 13.46
C ARG A 16 18.42 3.12 14.85
N LEU A 17 17.10 3.11 15.01
CA LEU A 17 16.42 3.32 16.29
C LEU A 17 16.66 2.19 17.30
N GLU A 18 17.05 1.00 16.84
CA GLU A 18 17.44 -0.12 17.70
C GLU A 18 18.83 0.06 18.34
N ASN A 19 19.63 1.03 17.88
CA ASN A 19 20.94 1.30 18.46
C ASN A 19 20.82 2.03 19.80
N GLU A 20 21.28 1.41 20.89
CA GLU A 20 21.24 1.98 22.25
C GLU A 20 22.09 3.26 22.40
N ASP A 21 23.15 3.40 21.61
CA ASP A 21 24.05 4.57 21.61
C ASP A 21 23.54 5.76 20.78
N LEU A 22 22.34 5.65 20.19
CA LEU A 22 21.77 6.70 19.37
C LEU A 22 21.42 7.94 20.22
N PRO A 23 21.96 9.14 19.91
CA PRO A 23 21.64 10.35 20.67
C PRO A 23 20.14 10.65 20.67
N LEU A 24 19.61 11.08 21.81
CA LEU A 24 18.17 11.33 21.98
C LEU A 24 17.59 12.28 20.93
N GLU A 25 18.30 13.37 20.60
CA GLU A 25 17.83 14.31 19.57
C GLU A 25 17.76 13.66 18.18
N GLU A 26 18.65 12.70 17.90
CA GLU A 26 18.67 11.97 16.63
C GLU A 26 17.55 10.93 16.59
N SER A 27 17.31 10.22 17.70
CA SER A 27 16.22 9.25 17.81
C SER A 27 14.86 9.91 17.63
N ILE A 28 14.66 11.13 18.15
CA ILE A 28 13.44 11.91 17.92
C ILE A 28 13.26 12.22 16.43
N LYS A 29 14.30 12.72 15.75
CA LYS A 29 14.24 13.04 14.31
C LYS A 29 13.95 11.81 13.46
N LEU A 30 14.59 10.68 13.77
CA LEU A 30 14.37 9.40 13.08
C LEU A 30 12.96 8.88 13.31
N PHE A 31 12.44 8.99 14.53
CA PHE A 31 11.07 8.62 14.86
C PHE A 31 10.06 9.46 14.07
N GLU A 32 10.21 10.78 14.05
CA GLU A 32 9.32 11.68 13.28
C GLU A 32 9.32 11.33 11.80
N ARG A 33 10.51 11.09 11.23
CA ARG A 33 10.64 10.66 9.83
C ARG A 33 10.00 9.30 9.59
N GLY A 34 10.21 8.33 10.49
CA GLY A 34 9.60 7.01 10.40
C GLY A 34 8.07 7.07 10.41
N VAL A 35 7.49 7.92 11.26
CA VAL A 35 6.04 8.17 11.29
C VAL A 35 5.54 8.82 9.99
N GLU A 36 6.29 9.75 9.43
CA GLU A 36 5.97 10.37 8.13
C GLU A 36 5.94 9.32 7.01
N LEU A 37 6.99 8.49 6.91
CA LEU A 37 7.09 7.42 5.92
C LEU A 37 5.97 6.38 6.09
N TYR A 38 5.71 5.95 7.33
CA TYR A 38 4.63 5.02 7.63
C TYR A 38 3.28 5.53 7.13
N ARG A 39 2.96 6.82 7.37
CA ARG A 39 1.71 7.43 6.89
C ARG A 39 1.62 7.41 5.37
N LYS A 40 2.71 7.77 4.68
CA LYS A 40 2.78 7.76 3.21
C LYS A 40 2.62 6.34 2.64
N CYS A 41 3.35 5.36 3.17
CA CYS A 41 3.22 3.96 2.78
C CYS A 41 1.78 3.45 2.96
N LYS A 42 1.16 3.76 4.11
CA LYS A 42 -0.22 3.38 4.40
C LYS A 42 -1.20 4.01 3.40
N GLU A 43 -1.03 5.27 3.05
CA GLU A 43 -1.87 5.95 2.05
C GLU A 43 -1.75 5.28 0.68
N ILE A 44 -0.52 5.01 0.22
CA ILE A 44 -0.27 4.33 -1.06
C ILE A 44 -0.96 2.95 -1.07
N LEU A 45 -0.83 2.17 0.00
CA LEU A 45 -1.49 0.86 0.12
C LEU A 45 -3.02 0.98 0.09
N GLN A 46 -3.59 2.00 0.73
CA GLN A 46 -5.03 2.25 0.70
C GLN A 46 -5.52 2.60 -0.71
N GLN A 47 -4.83 3.48 -1.41
CA GLN A 47 -5.17 3.87 -2.77
C GLN A 47 -5.08 2.69 -3.74
N ASN A 48 -4.01 1.90 -3.66
CA ASN A 48 -3.85 0.74 -4.53
C ASN A 48 -4.86 -0.38 -4.22
N ARG A 49 -5.23 -0.56 -2.95
CA ARG A 49 -6.32 -1.49 -2.59
C ARG A 49 -7.65 -1.09 -3.25
N LEU A 50 -7.98 0.21 -3.25
CA LEU A 50 -9.20 0.69 -3.90
C LEU A 50 -9.18 0.41 -5.40
N LYS A 51 -8.06 0.69 -6.08
CA LYS A 51 -7.90 0.37 -7.51
C LYS A 51 -8.09 -1.11 -7.80
N ILE A 52 -7.54 -1.99 -6.96
CA ILE A 52 -7.73 -3.45 -7.11
C ILE A 52 -9.22 -3.82 -6.97
N ILE A 53 -9.92 -3.24 -5.99
CA ILE A 53 -11.35 -3.47 -5.80
C ILE A 53 -12.15 -3.01 -7.01
N ASP A 54 -11.83 -1.85 -7.59
CA ASP A 54 -12.53 -1.33 -8.76
C ASP A 54 -12.34 -2.23 -9.98
N VAL A 55 -11.11 -2.69 -10.24
CA VAL A 55 -10.81 -3.65 -11.31
C VAL A 55 -11.53 -4.99 -11.09
N MET A 56 -11.62 -5.47 -9.85
CA MET A 56 -12.37 -6.70 -9.54
C MET A 56 -13.87 -6.55 -9.83
N LYS A 57 -14.47 -5.41 -9.51
CA LYS A 57 -15.89 -5.15 -9.82
C LYS A 57 -16.17 -5.04 -11.31
N GLU A 58 -15.26 -4.42 -12.06
CA GLU A 58 -15.35 -4.36 -13.53
C GLU A 58 -15.31 -5.77 -14.12
N LEU A 59 -14.37 -6.60 -13.67
CA LEU A 59 -14.25 -8.00 -14.09
C LEU A 59 -15.50 -8.84 -13.75
N GLU A 60 -16.07 -8.68 -12.54
CA GLU A 60 -17.33 -9.32 -12.17
C GLU A 60 -18.48 -8.92 -13.11
N GLY A 61 -18.60 -7.63 -13.43
CA GLY A 61 -19.62 -7.14 -14.37
C GLY A 61 -19.46 -7.68 -15.80
N GLU A 62 -18.23 -7.85 -16.28
CA GLU A 62 -17.93 -8.47 -17.58
C GLU A 62 -18.28 -9.95 -17.60
N ILE A 63 -17.96 -10.69 -16.54
CA ILE A 63 -18.31 -12.12 -16.39
C ILE A 63 -19.83 -12.27 -16.39
N ASP A 64 -20.55 -11.46 -15.60
CA ASP A 64 -22.02 -11.49 -15.52
C ASP A 64 -22.71 -11.11 -16.85
N ALA A 65 -22.14 -10.20 -17.63
CA ALA A 65 -22.64 -9.89 -18.98
C ALA A 65 -22.48 -11.10 -19.91
N SER A 66 -21.28 -11.70 -19.94
CA SER A 66 -20.98 -12.86 -20.80
C SER A 66 -21.83 -14.10 -20.47
N GLY A 67 -22.15 -14.31 -19.19
CA GLY A 67 -23.01 -15.43 -18.76
C GLY A 67 -24.47 -15.25 -19.18
N ARG A 68 -24.98 -14.00 -19.15
CA ARG A 68 -26.34 -13.68 -19.60
C ARG A 68 -26.50 -13.80 -21.11
N ASP A 69 -25.47 -13.42 -21.87
CA ASP A 69 -25.47 -13.57 -23.32
C ASP A 69 -25.55 -15.06 -23.72
N GLN A 70 -24.83 -15.94 -23.01
CA GLN A 70 -24.90 -17.39 -23.24
C GLN A 70 -26.26 -18.01 -22.87
N GLU A 71 -26.91 -17.57 -21.77
CA GLU A 71 -28.23 -18.10 -21.40
C GLU A 71 -29.32 -17.69 -22.39
N ASN A 72 -29.21 -16.50 -22.99
CA ASN A 72 -30.21 -16.00 -23.94
C ASN A 72 -30.08 -16.65 -25.33
N GLU A 73 -28.91 -17.19 -25.69
CA GLU A 73 -28.73 -17.98 -26.93
C GLU A 73 -29.30 -19.40 -26.84
N LEU A 74 -29.62 -19.89 -25.62
CA LEU A 74 -30.19 -21.22 -25.37
C LEU A 74 -31.73 -21.24 -25.29
N ARG A 75 -32.40 -20.09 -25.46
CA ARG A 75 -33.87 -19.96 -25.42
C ARG A 75 -34.46 -19.62 -26.78
#